data_AF-A0A7V2LMN8-F1
#
_entry.id   AF-A0A7V2LMN8-F1
#
_cell.length_a   1.000
_cell.length_b   1.000
_cell.length_c   1.000
_cell.angle_alpha   90.00
_cell.angle_beta   90.00
_cell.angle_gamma   90.00
#
_symmetry.space_group_name_H-M   'P 1'
#
loop_
_entity.id
_entity.type
_entity.pdbx_description
1 polymer ?
#
loop_
_entity_poly.entity_id
_entity_poly.type
_entity_poly.pdbx_seq_one_letter_code
_entity_poly.pdbx_strand_id
1 'polypeptide(L)'
;PIKAEAPPIEKAEADALGKILEARARIEAGESFADVAQEVSEDPGSAVNGGDLGWFGRGQMVPEFEEAAFSLAVGELSHPVKTDFGYHLILVDEINTDEDQVKARHILIRPNTAPSEEAIAAATAAALKVAQEARDRIEAGESFEDVAKEISQDTATAENGGDLGWLPRGQLPAEVEEQAFSLGVGEVSEPIQTASGIYLITVIDRDPAREVDETEYESRRAQAFEDWLAAQKENADIEDHWSAQLVPLLPEDLQILLADLSRALQQ
;
A
#
# COMPACT_ATOMS: atom_id res chain seq x y z
N PRO A 1 6.06 57.96 11.05
CA PRO A 1 6.06 56.57 10.52
C PRO A 1 5.17 55.68 11.39
N ILE A 2 3.93 55.45 10.94
CA ILE A 2 3.05 54.44 11.53
C ILE A 2 3.64 53.10 11.07
N LYS A 3 4.24 52.34 11.98
CA LYS A 3 4.52 50.92 11.73
C LYS A 3 3.16 50.27 11.57
N ALA A 4 2.81 49.83 10.38
CA ALA A 4 1.62 49.01 10.18
C ALA A 4 1.83 47.73 10.98
N GLU A 5 1.09 47.57 12.09
CA GLU A 5 0.91 46.26 12.71
C GLU A 5 0.16 45.39 11.69
N ALA A 6 0.67 44.18 11.47
CA ALA A 6 -0.01 43.21 10.61
C ALA A 6 -1.47 43.03 11.08
N PRO A 7 -2.43 42.90 10.16
CA PRO A 7 -3.82 42.66 10.51
C PRO A 7 -3.93 41.47 11.49
N PRO A 8 -4.90 41.49 12.43
CA PRO A 8 -4.99 40.51 13.52
C PRO A 8 -4.98 39.04 13.07
N ILE A 9 -5.48 38.77 11.87
CA ILE A 9 -5.55 37.43 11.27
C ILE A 9 -4.16 36.92 10.87
N GLU A 10 -3.35 37.75 10.20
CA GLU A 10 -1.99 37.37 9.78
C GLU A 10 -1.08 37.07 10.98
N LYS A 11 -1.25 37.82 12.08
CA LYS A 11 -0.49 37.57 13.31
C LYS A 11 -0.91 36.25 13.96
N ALA A 12 -2.21 35.98 14.07
CA ALA A 12 -2.71 34.75 14.67
C ALA A 12 -2.29 33.51 13.88
N GLU A 13 -2.27 33.58 12.54
CA GLU A 13 -1.79 32.48 11.70
C GLU A 13 -0.27 32.27 11.82
N ALA A 14 0.51 33.34 11.87
CA ALA A 14 1.96 33.24 12.09
C ALA A 14 2.29 32.67 13.47
N ASP A 15 1.54 33.05 14.50
CA ASP A 15 1.71 32.52 15.86
C ASP A 15 1.33 31.02 15.92
N ALA A 16 0.25 30.61 15.25
CA ALA A 16 -0.15 29.20 15.16
C ALA A 16 0.87 28.35 14.39
N LEU A 17 1.39 28.86 13.27
CA LEU A 17 2.46 28.20 12.52
C LEU A 17 3.75 28.09 13.34
N GLY A 18 4.09 29.12 14.13
CA GLY A 18 5.25 29.08 15.03
C GLY A 18 5.13 27.99 16.08
N LYS A 19 3.99 27.93 16.78
CA LYS A 19 3.72 26.90 17.80
C LYS A 19 3.85 25.49 17.24
N ILE A 20 3.25 25.24 16.07
CA ILE A 20 3.23 23.89 15.52
C ILE A 20 4.60 23.46 14.99
N LEU A 21 5.41 24.38 14.47
CA LEU A 21 6.79 24.08 14.09
C LEU A 21 7.66 23.75 15.31
N GLU A 22 7.45 24.41 16.43
CA GLU A 22 8.12 24.09 17.70
C GLU A 22 7.72 22.70 18.21
N ALA A 23 6.43 22.37 18.18
CA ALA A 23 5.93 21.05 18.53
C ALA A 23 6.56 19.95 17.65
N ARG A 24 6.63 20.18 16.33
CA ARG A 24 7.28 19.26 15.37
C ARG A 24 8.75 19.05 15.70
N ALA A 25 9.49 20.12 16.00
CA ALA A 25 10.91 20.04 16.34
C ALA A 25 11.17 19.24 17.63
N ARG A 26 10.27 19.32 18.62
CA ARG A 26 10.33 18.52 19.85
C ARG A 26 10.16 17.02 19.54
N ILE A 27 9.17 16.68 18.72
CA ILE A 27 8.90 15.29 18.33
C ILE A 27 10.07 14.74 17.50
N GLU A 28 10.60 15.51 16.55
CA GLU A 28 11.80 15.14 15.77
C GLU A 28 13.06 14.98 16.65
N ALA A 29 13.13 15.68 17.79
CA ALA A 29 14.20 15.53 18.78
C ALA A 29 14.04 14.28 19.68
N GLY A 30 12.94 13.53 19.52
CA GLY A 30 12.67 12.28 20.21
C GLY A 30 11.71 12.38 21.40
N GLU A 31 11.04 13.53 21.62
CA GLU A 31 9.91 13.56 22.54
C GLU A 31 8.73 12.77 21.97
N SER A 32 7.95 12.14 22.87
CA SER A 32 6.73 11.41 22.50
C SER A 32 5.70 12.35 21.89
N PHE A 33 5.07 11.94 20.79
CA PHE A 33 3.95 12.67 20.19
C PHE A 33 2.84 12.92 21.21
N ALA A 34 2.50 11.90 22.00
CA ALA A 34 1.43 11.98 23.00
C ALA A 34 1.72 13.02 24.10
N ASP A 35 2.97 13.11 24.55
CA ASP A 35 3.37 14.06 25.58
C ASP A 35 3.31 15.50 25.05
N VAL A 36 3.81 15.71 23.84
CA VAL A 36 3.75 17.03 23.17
C VAL A 36 2.29 17.42 22.92
N ALA A 37 1.47 16.50 22.42
CA ALA A 37 0.05 16.74 22.15
C ALA A 37 -0.73 17.11 23.41
N GLN A 38 -0.52 16.43 24.54
CA GLN A 38 -1.16 16.78 25.82
C GLN A 38 -0.79 18.19 26.31
N GLU A 39 0.42 18.64 26.02
CA GLU A 39 0.91 19.94 26.46
C GLU A 39 0.45 21.09 25.56
N VAL A 40 0.48 20.90 24.24
CA VAL A 40 0.35 22.02 23.28
C VAL A 40 -0.88 21.94 22.38
N SER A 41 -1.55 20.79 22.28
CA SER A 41 -2.71 20.65 21.38
C SER A 41 -3.89 21.47 21.87
N GLU A 42 -4.52 22.20 20.95
CA GLU A 42 -5.73 23.00 21.20
C GLU A 42 -7.00 22.21 20.81
N ASP A 43 -6.89 20.95 20.36
CA ASP A 43 -8.05 20.09 20.08
C ASP A 43 -8.62 19.49 21.37
N PRO A 44 -9.83 19.92 21.81
CA PRO A 44 -10.42 19.43 23.06
C PRO A 44 -10.79 17.95 23.01
N GLY A 45 -10.94 17.34 21.83
CA GLY A 45 -11.33 15.94 21.66
C GLY A 45 -10.20 14.96 21.92
N SER A 46 -9.02 15.25 21.40
CA SER A 46 -7.88 14.32 21.42
C SER A 46 -6.73 14.74 22.35
N ALA A 47 -6.57 16.03 22.66
CA ALA A 47 -5.42 16.53 23.43
C ALA A 47 -5.22 15.79 24.76
N VAL A 48 -6.31 15.57 25.51
CA VAL A 48 -6.27 14.88 26.81
C VAL A 48 -5.84 13.41 26.71
N ASN A 49 -5.94 12.81 25.52
CA ASN A 49 -5.56 11.44 25.21
C ASN A 49 -4.28 11.37 24.38
N GLY A 50 -3.44 12.41 24.41
CA GLY A 50 -2.19 12.42 23.63
C GLY A 50 -2.39 12.61 22.13
N GLY A 51 -3.48 13.23 21.71
CA GLY A 51 -3.78 13.45 20.30
C GLY A 51 -4.37 12.23 19.59
N ASP A 52 -4.71 11.16 20.33
CA ASP A 52 -5.33 9.97 19.77
C ASP A 52 -6.75 10.28 19.25
N LEU A 53 -6.96 10.00 17.96
CA LEU A 53 -8.24 10.17 17.25
C LEU A 53 -8.98 8.84 17.05
N GLY A 54 -8.36 7.71 17.43
CA GLY A 54 -8.82 6.37 17.11
C GLY A 54 -8.76 6.04 15.62
N TRP A 55 -9.41 4.94 15.24
CA TRP A 55 -9.53 4.52 13.85
C TRP A 55 -10.49 5.41 13.07
N PHE A 56 -10.04 5.86 11.90
CA PHE A 56 -10.89 6.57 10.95
C PHE A 56 -10.56 6.18 9.50
N GLY A 57 -11.60 6.12 8.68
CA GLY A 57 -11.56 5.94 7.23
C GLY A 57 -11.80 7.25 6.46
N ARG A 58 -11.79 7.14 5.14
CA ARG A 58 -12.04 8.27 4.23
C ARG A 58 -13.45 8.83 4.41
N GLY A 59 -13.59 10.15 4.29
CA GLY A 59 -14.83 10.90 4.46
C GLY A 59 -15.20 11.26 5.91
N GLN A 60 -14.36 10.88 6.88
CA GLN A 60 -14.58 11.20 8.30
C GLN A 60 -13.84 12.46 8.77
N MET A 61 -12.82 12.91 8.03
CA MET A 61 -12.00 14.09 8.32
C MET A 61 -12.14 15.15 7.22
N VAL A 62 -11.62 16.36 7.46
CA VAL A 62 -11.58 17.40 6.42
C VAL A 62 -10.60 17.02 5.29
N PRO A 63 -10.86 17.42 4.04
CA PRO A 63 -10.10 16.95 2.88
C PRO A 63 -8.59 17.11 3.01
N GLU A 64 -8.11 18.26 3.50
CA GLU A 64 -6.68 18.55 3.60
C GLU A 64 -5.99 17.69 4.69
N PHE A 65 -6.71 17.40 5.78
CA PHE A 65 -6.22 16.50 6.82
C PHE A 65 -6.17 15.06 6.32
N GLU A 66 -7.25 14.62 5.65
CA GLU A 66 -7.35 13.27 5.10
C GLU A 66 -6.24 13.02 4.07
N GLU A 67 -6.07 13.92 3.11
CA GLU A 67 -5.04 13.79 2.07
C GLU A 67 -3.66 13.60 2.69
N ALA A 68 -3.33 14.40 3.72
CA ALA A 68 -2.09 14.26 4.45
C ALA A 68 -2.01 12.92 5.20
N ALA A 69 -3.01 12.59 6.03
CA ALA A 69 -3.01 11.38 6.86
C ALA A 69 -2.86 10.09 6.03
N PHE A 70 -3.57 9.98 4.91
CA PHE A 70 -3.54 8.80 4.05
C PHE A 70 -2.33 8.72 3.11
N SER A 71 -1.49 9.76 3.08
CA SER A 71 -0.24 9.78 2.32
C SER A 71 0.99 9.39 3.14
N LEU A 72 0.86 9.37 4.47
CA LEU A 72 1.95 9.10 5.41
C LEU A 72 2.15 7.60 5.61
N ALA A 73 3.41 7.19 5.80
CA ALA A 73 3.73 5.86 6.28
C ALA A 73 3.47 5.73 7.80
N VAL A 74 3.28 4.50 8.27
CA VAL A 74 3.22 4.22 9.72
C VAL A 74 4.50 4.72 10.41
N GLY A 75 4.33 5.52 11.47
CA GLY A 75 5.39 6.16 12.23
C GLY A 75 5.94 7.45 11.59
N GLU A 76 5.42 7.88 10.43
CA GLU A 76 5.83 9.11 9.78
C GLU A 76 5.10 10.33 10.37
N LEU A 77 5.87 11.36 10.73
CA LEU A 77 5.34 12.64 11.20
C LEU A 77 5.18 13.61 10.03
N SER A 78 3.98 14.17 9.88
CA SER A 78 3.66 15.11 8.81
C SER A 78 4.42 16.44 8.89
N HIS A 79 4.40 17.18 7.79
CA HIS A 79 4.57 18.63 7.83
C HIS A 79 3.30 19.31 8.39
N PRO A 80 3.37 20.58 8.84
CA PRO A 80 2.17 21.30 9.28
C PRO A 80 1.11 21.36 8.18
N VAL A 81 -0.05 20.76 8.44
CA VAL A 81 -1.19 20.71 7.52
C VAL A 81 -2.14 21.84 7.86
N LYS A 82 -2.42 22.74 6.91
CA LYS A 82 -3.37 23.85 7.10
C LYS A 82 -4.78 23.39 6.72
N THR A 83 -5.73 23.65 7.60
CA THR A 83 -7.18 23.47 7.39
C THR A 83 -7.94 24.70 7.88
N ASP A 84 -9.25 24.71 7.72
CA ASP A 84 -10.15 25.70 8.33
C ASP A 84 -10.11 25.70 9.87
N PHE A 85 -9.62 24.64 10.51
CA PHE A 85 -9.49 24.51 11.96
C PHE A 85 -8.13 24.95 12.51
N GLY A 86 -7.20 25.36 11.64
CA GLY A 86 -5.85 25.74 12.02
C GLY A 86 -4.78 24.85 11.40
N TYR A 87 -3.67 24.70 12.10
CA TYR A 87 -2.56 23.84 11.67
C TYR A 87 -2.57 22.52 12.44
N HIS A 88 -2.25 21.43 11.74
CA HIS A 88 -2.23 20.08 12.29
C HIS A 88 -0.87 19.41 12.07
N LEU A 89 -0.46 18.59 13.03
CA LEU A 89 0.59 17.59 12.88
C LEU A 89 -0.07 16.22 13.01
N ILE A 90 0.28 15.34 12.09
CA ILE A 90 -0.32 14.02 11.98
C ILE A 90 0.80 13.01 12.11
N LEU A 91 0.61 12.03 12.99
CA LEU A 91 1.44 10.84 13.10
C LEU A 91 0.51 9.65 12.88
N VAL A 92 0.89 8.75 11.97
CA VAL A 92 0.11 7.53 11.70
C VAL A 92 0.63 6.40 12.58
N ASP A 93 -0.15 5.98 13.57
CA ASP A 93 0.23 4.88 14.47
C ASP A 93 0.09 3.51 13.82
N GLU A 94 -1.02 3.30 13.09
CA GLU A 94 -1.32 2.03 12.43
C GLU A 94 -2.20 2.30 11.19
N ILE A 95 -2.06 1.48 10.16
CA ILE A 95 -2.93 1.49 8.98
C ILE A 95 -3.61 0.13 8.90
N ASN A 96 -4.92 0.11 9.10
CA ASN A 96 -5.75 -1.07 8.90
C ASN A 96 -6.25 -1.08 7.45
N THR A 97 -5.62 -1.92 6.64
CA THR A 97 -5.99 -2.14 5.23
C THR A 97 -7.04 -3.23 5.05
N ASP A 98 -7.41 -3.93 6.11
CA ASP A 98 -8.20 -5.16 6.07
C ASP A 98 -9.72 -4.90 6.10
N GLU A 99 -10.16 -3.78 6.68
CA GLU A 99 -11.58 -3.42 6.80
C GLU A 99 -12.14 -2.63 5.60
N ASP A 100 -11.29 -1.87 4.88
CA ASP A 100 -11.67 -1.20 3.62
C ASP A 100 -11.60 -2.21 2.48
N GLN A 101 -12.74 -2.81 2.15
CA GLN A 101 -12.85 -3.80 1.08
C GLN A 101 -13.72 -3.30 -0.07
N VAL A 102 -13.25 -3.56 -1.28
CA VAL A 102 -14.05 -3.40 -2.50
C VAL A 102 -14.37 -4.77 -3.06
N LYS A 103 -15.61 -4.96 -3.49
CA LYS A 103 -15.95 -6.09 -4.34
C LYS A 103 -15.77 -5.64 -5.78
N ALA A 104 -14.94 -6.33 -6.55
CA ALA A 104 -14.55 -5.85 -7.87
C ALA A 104 -14.55 -6.94 -8.94
N ARG A 105 -14.58 -6.49 -10.20
CA ARG A 105 -14.32 -7.32 -11.38
C ARG A 105 -13.21 -6.71 -12.20
N HIS A 106 -12.42 -7.54 -12.88
CA HIS A 106 -11.39 -7.05 -13.79
C HIS A 106 -11.41 -7.73 -15.16
N ILE A 107 -10.78 -7.06 -16.12
CA ILE A 107 -10.42 -7.60 -17.43
C ILE A 107 -8.93 -7.41 -17.60
N LEU A 108 -8.19 -8.51 -17.73
CA LEU A 108 -6.77 -8.49 -18.09
C LEU A 108 -6.56 -8.69 -19.61
N ILE A 109 -5.82 -7.78 -20.25
CA ILE A 109 -5.35 -7.91 -21.63
C ILE A 109 -3.83 -7.85 -21.62
N ARG A 110 -3.17 -8.94 -22.02
CA ARG A 110 -1.71 -9.00 -22.12
C ARG A 110 -1.25 -8.57 -23.51
N PRO A 111 -0.28 -7.66 -23.60
CA PRO A 111 0.44 -7.42 -24.84
C PRO A 111 1.09 -8.73 -25.34
N ASN A 112 1.04 -8.97 -26.65
CA ASN A 112 1.75 -10.11 -27.23
C ASN A 112 3.26 -9.98 -27.01
N THR A 113 3.91 -11.10 -26.69
CA THR A 113 5.37 -11.15 -26.60
C THR A 113 6.01 -10.77 -27.93
N ALA A 114 6.98 -9.86 -27.90
CA ALA A 114 7.62 -9.32 -29.08
C ALA A 114 9.16 -9.29 -28.94
N PRO A 115 9.94 -9.47 -30.01
CA PRO A 115 11.38 -9.68 -29.94
C PRO A 115 12.22 -8.39 -29.92
N SER A 116 11.60 -7.21 -29.99
CA SER A 116 12.28 -5.91 -29.99
C SER A 116 11.48 -4.85 -29.25
N GLU A 117 12.14 -3.81 -28.74
CA GLU A 117 11.50 -2.70 -28.01
C GLU A 117 10.38 -2.02 -28.83
N GLU A 118 10.62 -1.77 -30.12
CA GLU A 118 9.62 -1.20 -31.03
C GLU A 118 8.38 -2.09 -31.15
N ALA A 119 8.60 -3.41 -31.27
CA ALA A 119 7.50 -4.36 -31.39
C ALA A 119 6.77 -4.56 -30.04
N ILE A 120 7.46 -4.43 -28.90
CA ILE A 120 6.85 -4.42 -27.57
C ILE A 120 5.96 -3.18 -27.43
N ALA A 121 6.46 -2.00 -27.78
CA ALA A 121 5.68 -0.76 -27.73
C ALA A 121 4.42 -0.84 -28.62
N ALA A 122 4.54 -1.40 -29.82
CA ALA A 122 3.41 -1.63 -30.71
C ALA A 122 2.40 -2.64 -30.13
N ALA A 123 2.86 -3.73 -29.51
CA ALA A 123 2.00 -4.71 -28.85
C ALA A 123 1.25 -4.11 -27.67
N THR A 124 1.91 -3.28 -26.86
CA THR A 124 1.30 -2.55 -25.74
C THR A 124 0.26 -1.54 -26.23
N ALA A 125 0.57 -0.77 -27.28
CA ALA A 125 -0.38 0.17 -27.88
C ALA A 125 -1.62 -0.54 -28.43
N ALA A 126 -1.45 -1.72 -29.04
CA ALA A 126 -2.56 -2.54 -29.50
C ALA A 126 -3.41 -3.05 -28.32
N ALA A 127 -2.78 -3.52 -27.24
CA ALA A 127 -3.49 -3.96 -26.03
C ALA A 127 -4.27 -2.82 -25.37
N LEU A 128 -3.68 -1.62 -25.26
CA LEU A 128 -4.36 -0.42 -24.77
C LEU A 128 -5.58 -0.06 -25.62
N LYS A 129 -5.47 -0.18 -26.95
CA LYS A 129 -6.61 0.06 -27.85
C LYS A 129 -7.75 -0.93 -27.60
N VAL A 130 -7.43 -2.21 -27.43
CA VAL A 130 -8.44 -3.24 -27.11
C VAL A 130 -9.10 -2.94 -25.76
N ALA A 131 -8.32 -2.54 -24.75
CA ALA A 131 -8.84 -2.15 -23.45
C ALA A 131 -9.77 -0.93 -23.57
N GLN A 132 -9.40 0.08 -24.36
CA GLN A 132 -10.26 1.24 -24.59
C GLN A 132 -11.58 0.84 -25.27
N GLU A 133 -11.53 0.03 -26.33
CA GLU A 133 -12.73 -0.43 -27.02
C GLU A 133 -13.66 -1.25 -26.09
N ALA A 134 -13.07 -2.03 -25.17
CA ALA A 134 -13.81 -2.77 -24.16
C ALA A 134 -14.50 -1.83 -23.15
N ARG A 135 -13.80 -0.81 -22.67
CA ARG A 135 -14.35 0.23 -21.79
C ARG A 135 -15.51 0.96 -22.47
N ASP A 136 -15.34 1.38 -23.72
CA ASP A 136 -16.37 2.09 -24.50
C ASP A 136 -17.64 1.23 -24.67
N ARG A 137 -17.50 -0.09 -24.86
CA ARG A 137 -18.62 -1.05 -24.90
C ARG A 137 -19.38 -1.09 -23.58
N ILE A 138 -18.66 -1.15 -22.46
CA ILE A 138 -19.23 -1.18 -21.10
C ILE A 138 -19.98 0.13 -20.82
N GLU A 139 -19.39 1.28 -21.17
CA GLU A 139 -20.04 2.59 -21.02
C GLU A 139 -21.27 2.74 -21.92
N ALA A 140 -21.28 2.08 -23.08
CA ALA A 140 -22.45 2.01 -23.95
C ALA A 140 -23.57 1.10 -23.43
N GLY A 141 -23.35 0.41 -22.30
CA GLY A 141 -24.34 -0.40 -21.59
C GLY A 141 -24.18 -1.91 -21.77
N GLU A 142 -23.11 -2.38 -22.41
CA GLU A 142 -22.77 -3.80 -22.38
C GLU A 142 -22.31 -4.23 -20.97
N SER A 143 -22.63 -5.46 -20.56
CA SER A 143 -22.25 -5.90 -19.21
C SER A 143 -20.75 -6.14 -19.11
N PHE A 144 -20.14 -5.72 -18.00
CA PHE A 144 -18.72 -5.98 -17.73
C PHE A 144 -18.41 -7.49 -17.75
N GLU A 145 -19.33 -8.33 -17.27
CA GLU A 145 -19.16 -9.79 -17.23
C GLU A 145 -19.07 -10.41 -18.62
N ASP A 146 -19.91 -9.97 -19.56
CA ASP A 146 -19.91 -10.50 -20.92
C ASP A 146 -18.63 -10.10 -21.65
N VAL A 147 -18.22 -8.83 -21.51
CA VAL A 147 -16.96 -8.35 -22.08
C VAL A 147 -15.78 -9.10 -21.46
N ALA A 148 -15.76 -9.32 -20.15
CA ALA A 148 -14.70 -10.07 -19.47
C ALA A 148 -14.59 -11.51 -19.96
N LYS A 149 -15.72 -12.23 -20.10
CA LYS A 149 -15.75 -13.59 -20.65
C LYS A 149 -15.24 -13.66 -22.09
N GLU A 150 -15.50 -12.62 -22.88
CA GLU A 150 -15.10 -12.57 -24.28
C GLU A 150 -13.61 -12.33 -24.47
N ILE A 151 -13.05 -11.33 -23.77
CA ILE A 151 -11.72 -10.81 -24.10
C ILE A 151 -10.67 -10.99 -23.01
N SER A 152 -11.06 -11.27 -21.77
CA SER A 152 -10.07 -11.34 -20.69
C SER A 152 -9.17 -12.55 -20.88
N GLN A 153 -7.88 -12.29 -20.78
CA GLN A 153 -6.84 -13.31 -20.83
C GLN A 153 -6.50 -13.84 -19.43
N ASP A 154 -7.16 -13.36 -18.37
CA ASP A 154 -7.09 -14.02 -17.08
C ASP A 154 -8.06 -15.21 -17.04
N THR A 155 -7.53 -16.39 -17.35
CA THR A 155 -8.32 -17.62 -17.39
C THR A 155 -8.87 -18.04 -16.02
N ALA A 156 -8.35 -17.48 -14.91
CA ALA A 156 -8.86 -17.80 -13.57
C ALA A 156 -10.21 -17.13 -13.30
N THR A 157 -10.45 -15.94 -13.86
CA THR A 157 -11.60 -15.09 -13.54
C THR A 157 -12.51 -14.84 -14.75
N ALA A 158 -11.99 -14.92 -15.98
CA ALA A 158 -12.71 -14.60 -17.21
C ALA A 158 -14.06 -15.32 -17.32
N GLU A 159 -14.09 -16.65 -17.13
CA GLU A 159 -15.32 -17.46 -17.20
C GLU A 159 -16.36 -17.05 -16.15
N ASN A 160 -15.92 -16.47 -15.03
CA ASN A 160 -16.78 -15.92 -13.99
C ASN A 160 -16.98 -14.39 -14.14
N GLY A 161 -16.85 -13.87 -15.37
CA GLY A 161 -17.07 -12.45 -15.66
C GLY A 161 -16.05 -11.51 -15.02
N GLY A 162 -14.85 -12.01 -14.73
CA GLY A 162 -13.78 -11.25 -14.11
C GLY A 162 -13.92 -11.04 -12.60
N ASP A 163 -14.83 -11.76 -11.93
CA ASP A 163 -15.09 -11.59 -10.48
C ASP A 163 -13.87 -11.93 -9.62
N LEU A 164 -13.44 -10.94 -8.85
CA LEU A 164 -12.34 -11.05 -7.88
C LEU A 164 -12.85 -11.27 -6.45
N GLY A 165 -14.16 -11.21 -6.22
CA GLY A 165 -14.72 -11.23 -4.87
C GLY A 165 -14.40 -9.95 -4.09
N TRP A 166 -14.38 -10.07 -2.77
CA TRP A 166 -14.06 -8.97 -1.85
C TRP A 166 -12.55 -8.87 -1.66
N LEU A 167 -12.02 -7.69 -1.93
CA LEU A 167 -10.59 -7.38 -1.92
C LEU A 167 -10.32 -6.27 -0.90
N PRO A 168 -9.54 -6.54 0.16
CA PRO A 168 -8.91 -5.48 0.94
C PRO A 168 -7.76 -4.85 0.16
N ARG A 169 -7.18 -3.79 0.73
CA ARG A 169 -5.93 -3.23 0.21
C ARG A 169 -4.77 -4.22 0.38
N GLY A 170 -3.77 -4.10 -0.47
CA GLY A 170 -2.58 -4.95 -0.55
C GLY A 170 -2.72 -6.21 -1.41
N GLN A 171 -3.90 -6.50 -1.99
CA GLN A 171 -4.11 -7.70 -2.82
C GLN A 171 -4.04 -7.47 -4.33
N LEU A 172 -4.08 -6.21 -4.76
CA LEU A 172 -3.98 -5.83 -6.17
C LEU A 172 -2.61 -5.19 -6.47
N PRO A 173 -2.15 -5.21 -7.72
CA PRO A 173 -1.05 -4.33 -8.14
C PRO A 173 -1.37 -2.89 -7.77
N ALA A 174 -0.39 -2.13 -7.28
CA ALA A 174 -0.59 -0.81 -6.69
C ALA A 174 -1.37 0.15 -7.62
N GLU A 175 -1.07 0.13 -8.91
CA GLU A 175 -1.72 0.96 -9.92
C GLU A 175 -3.19 0.59 -10.13
N VAL A 176 -3.52 -0.70 -9.98
CA VAL A 176 -4.90 -1.21 -10.10
C VAL A 176 -5.68 -0.93 -8.82
N GLU A 177 -5.03 -1.09 -7.66
CA GLU A 177 -5.61 -0.82 -6.35
C GLU A 177 -6.03 0.64 -6.20
N GLU A 178 -5.15 1.57 -6.55
CA GLU A 178 -5.42 3.01 -6.46
C GLU A 178 -6.71 3.37 -7.22
N GLN A 179 -6.88 2.81 -8.42
CA GLN A 179 -8.08 2.99 -9.22
C GLN A 179 -9.28 2.29 -8.58
N ALA A 180 -9.17 1.01 -8.20
CA ALA A 180 -10.27 0.26 -7.59
C ALA A 180 -10.83 0.97 -6.34
N PHE A 181 -9.97 1.53 -5.52
CA PHE A 181 -10.39 2.20 -4.28
C PHE A 181 -10.78 3.67 -4.44
N SER A 182 -10.53 4.29 -5.59
CA SER A 182 -11.00 5.65 -5.90
C SER A 182 -12.29 5.68 -6.73
N LEU A 183 -12.59 4.60 -7.47
CA LEU A 183 -13.80 4.48 -8.29
C LEU A 183 -15.10 4.45 -7.47
N GLY A 184 -16.15 5.03 -8.06
CA GLY A 184 -17.53 4.84 -7.61
C GLY A 184 -18.06 3.44 -7.91
N VAL A 185 -19.05 2.98 -7.14
CA VAL A 185 -19.73 1.70 -7.40
C VAL A 185 -20.44 1.75 -8.76
N GLY A 186 -20.12 0.80 -9.63
CA GLY A 186 -20.60 0.69 -11.01
C GLY A 186 -19.78 1.45 -12.04
N GLU A 187 -18.76 2.21 -11.62
CA GLU A 187 -17.85 2.90 -12.51
C GLU A 187 -16.78 1.93 -13.05
N VAL A 188 -16.31 2.17 -14.28
CA VAL A 188 -15.23 1.41 -14.91
C VAL A 188 -13.99 2.30 -15.01
N SER A 189 -12.81 1.74 -14.70
CA SER A 189 -11.54 2.44 -14.78
C SER A 189 -11.18 2.82 -16.23
N GLU A 190 -10.26 3.77 -16.37
CA GLU A 190 -9.43 3.86 -17.58
C GLU A 190 -8.54 2.60 -17.73
N PRO A 191 -7.99 2.32 -18.92
CA PRO A 191 -6.99 1.26 -19.10
C PRO A 191 -5.74 1.48 -18.24
N ILE A 192 -5.49 0.54 -17.32
CA ILE A 192 -4.39 0.62 -16.34
C ILE A 192 -3.23 -0.24 -16.82
N GLN A 193 -2.11 0.37 -17.17
CA GLN A 193 -0.91 -0.37 -17.58
C GLN A 193 -0.13 -0.86 -16.36
N THR A 194 0.11 -2.15 -16.29
CA THR A 194 0.92 -2.82 -15.25
C THR A 194 2.04 -3.66 -15.90
N ALA A 195 2.90 -4.26 -15.07
CA ALA A 195 3.91 -5.20 -15.54
C ALA A 195 3.32 -6.49 -16.17
N SER A 196 2.15 -6.93 -15.71
CA SER A 196 1.50 -8.18 -16.15
C SER A 196 0.54 -8.00 -17.34
N GLY A 197 0.19 -6.75 -17.66
CA GLY A 197 -0.68 -6.41 -18.79
C GLY A 197 -1.48 -5.13 -18.54
N ILE A 198 -2.50 -4.93 -19.36
CA ILE A 198 -3.46 -3.82 -19.23
C ILE A 198 -4.70 -4.34 -18.48
N TYR A 199 -5.10 -3.64 -17.42
CA TYR A 199 -6.29 -3.94 -16.65
C TYR A 199 -7.41 -2.92 -16.96
N LEU A 200 -8.64 -3.41 -17.00
CA LEU A 200 -9.81 -2.62 -16.63
C LEU A 200 -10.35 -3.17 -15.31
N ILE A 201 -10.84 -2.31 -14.44
CA ILE A 201 -11.47 -2.71 -13.19
C ILE A 201 -12.78 -1.96 -12.98
N THR A 202 -13.76 -2.64 -12.40
CA THR A 202 -15.01 -2.03 -11.93
C THR A 202 -15.31 -2.47 -10.51
N VAL A 203 -15.82 -1.54 -9.70
CA VAL A 203 -16.25 -1.81 -8.33
C VAL A 203 -17.74 -2.13 -8.34
N ILE A 204 -18.11 -3.33 -7.91
CA ILE A 204 -19.50 -3.77 -7.85
C ILE A 204 -20.13 -3.54 -6.48
N ASP A 205 -19.32 -3.46 -5.42
CA ASP A 205 -19.76 -3.14 -4.07
C ASP A 205 -18.59 -2.60 -3.23
N ARG A 206 -18.89 -1.91 -2.13
CA ARG A 206 -17.87 -1.43 -1.19
C ARG A 206 -18.39 -1.52 0.23
N ASP A 207 -17.54 -2.02 1.12
CA ASP A 207 -17.82 -2.10 2.54
C ASP A 207 -16.58 -1.63 3.31
N PRO A 208 -16.62 -0.41 3.87
CA PRO A 208 -15.49 0.17 4.60
C PRO A 208 -15.32 -0.41 6.02
N ALA A 209 -16.19 -1.33 6.46
CA ALA A 209 -16.18 -1.90 7.80
C ALA A 209 -16.42 -3.42 7.79
N ARG A 210 -15.99 -4.12 6.71
CA ARG A 210 -16.21 -5.56 6.59
C ARG A 210 -15.19 -6.29 7.47
N GLU A 211 -15.65 -6.86 8.57
CA GLU A 211 -14.81 -7.73 9.42
C GLU A 211 -14.26 -8.91 8.60
N VAL A 212 -12.93 -9.06 8.56
CA VAL A 212 -12.24 -10.24 8.03
C VAL A 212 -12.22 -11.31 9.13
N ASP A 213 -12.60 -12.54 8.80
CA ASP A 213 -12.50 -13.66 9.74
C ASP A 213 -11.04 -13.87 10.17
N GLU A 214 -10.80 -14.10 11.47
CA GLU A 214 -9.45 -14.20 12.06
C GLU A 214 -8.59 -15.28 11.38
N THR A 215 -9.19 -16.39 10.93
CA THR A 215 -8.45 -17.45 10.23
C THR A 215 -8.06 -17.07 8.80
N GLU A 216 -8.91 -16.27 8.15
CA GLU A 216 -8.66 -15.70 6.83
C GLU A 216 -7.57 -14.61 6.92
N TYR A 217 -7.59 -13.79 7.97
CA TYR A 217 -6.55 -12.81 8.28
C TYR A 217 -5.18 -13.47 8.48
N GLU A 218 -5.09 -14.50 9.33
CA GLU A 218 -3.81 -15.19 9.59
C GLU A 218 -3.23 -15.85 8.33
N SER A 219 -4.09 -16.44 7.51
CA SER A 219 -3.70 -17.08 6.25
C SER A 219 -3.20 -16.05 5.23
N ARG A 220 -3.89 -14.91 5.12
CA ARG A 220 -3.49 -13.80 4.24
C ARG A 220 -2.17 -13.16 4.68
N ARG A 221 -1.99 -12.93 5.98
CA ARG A 221 -0.74 -12.38 6.55
C ARG A 221 0.46 -13.30 6.31
N ALA A 222 0.26 -14.61 6.44
CA ALA A 222 1.30 -15.60 6.14
C ALA A 222 1.68 -15.58 4.66
N GLN A 223 0.71 -15.52 3.75
CA GLN A 223 0.95 -15.47 2.31
C GLN A 223 1.69 -14.18 1.89
N ALA A 224 1.23 -13.03 2.38
CA ALA A 224 1.88 -11.74 2.10
C ALA A 224 3.34 -11.69 2.58
N PHE A 225 3.64 -12.31 3.73
CA PHE A 225 5.01 -12.43 4.23
C PHE A 225 5.88 -13.33 3.34
N GLU A 226 5.34 -14.45 2.86
CA GLU A 226 6.05 -15.34 1.94
C GLU A 226 6.30 -14.68 0.57
N ASP A 227 5.31 -13.94 0.04
CA ASP A 227 5.44 -13.21 -1.23
C ASP A 227 6.46 -12.06 -1.12
N TRP A 228 6.43 -11.30 -0.01
CA TRP A 228 7.45 -10.31 0.31
C TRP A 228 8.84 -10.95 0.43
N LEU A 229 8.96 -12.06 1.16
CA LEU A 229 10.22 -12.77 1.34
C LEU A 229 10.76 -13.32 0.02
N ALA A 230 9.88 -13.81 -0.86
CA ALA A 230 10.25 -14.26 -2.20
C ALA A 230 10.78 -13.10 -3.05
N ALA A 231 10.10 -11.95 -3.05
CA ALA A 231 10.55 -10.74 -3.75
C ALA A 231 11.88 -10.21 -3.18
N GLN A 232 12.11 -10.29 -1.87
CA GLN A 232 13.40 -9.94 -1.27
C GLN A 232 14.51 -10.91 -1.68
N LYS A 233 14.23 -12.21 -1.77
CA LYS A 233 15.20 -13.21 -2.23
C LYS A 233 15.54 -13.06 -3.71
N GLU A 234 14.57 -12.69 -4.53
CA GLU A 234 14.79 -12.44 -5.97
C GLU A 234 15.63 -11.19 -6.23
N ASN A 235 15.49 -10.15 -5.38
CA ASN A 235 16.24 -8.90 -5.49
C ASN A 235 17.53 -8.86 -4.65
N ALA A 236 17.80 -9.88 -3.83
CA ALA A 236 19.03 -9.97 -3.06
C ALA A 236 20.19 -10.46 -3.94
N ASP A 237 21.25 -9.68 -4.03
CA ASP A 237 22.52 -10.12 -4.60
C ASP A 237 23.22 -11.02 -3.57
N ILE A 238 22.97 -12.33 -3.64
CA ILE A 238 23.56 -13.32 -2.73
C ILE A 238 24.97 -13.65 -3.23
N GLU A 239 25.98 -12.98 -2.66
CA GLU A 239 27.36 -13.43 -2.77
C GLU A 239 27.59 -14.63 -1.83
N ASP A 240 27.62 -15.84 -2.39
CA ASP A 240 28.01 -17.06 -1.66
C ASP A 240 29.50 -17.00 -1.30
N HIS A 241 29.84 -16.52 -0.09
CA HIS A 241 31.19 -16.60 0.47
C HIS A 241 31.54 -17.98 1.03
N TRP A 242 30.99 -19.06 0.45
CA TRP A 242 31.26 -20.40 0.92
C TRP A 242 32.68 -20.82 0.50
N SER A 243 33.59 -20.93 1.47
CA SER A 243 34.92 -21.51 1.26
C SER A 243 35.21 -22.59 2.29
N ALA A 244 35.78 -23.71 1.84
CA ALA A 244 36.17 -24.82 2.70
C ALA A 244 37.22 -24.43 3.78
N GLN A 245 37.79 -23.21 3.71
CA GLN A 245 38.75 -22.68 4.68
C GLN A 245 38.12 -22.10 5.94
N LEU A 246 36.79 -21.85 5.93
CA LEU A 246 36.05 -21.29 7.07
C LEU A 246 35.38 -22.36 7.95
N VAL A 247 35.51 -23.64 7.62
CA VAL A 247 35.03 -24.73 8.49
C VAL A 247 36.01 -24.83 9.66
N PRO A 248 35.61 -24.53 10.91
CA PRO A 248 36.48 -24.76 12.05
C PRO A 248 36.83 -26.25 12.09
N LEU A 249 38.13 -26.54 12.23
CA LEU A 249 38.58 -27.91 12.44
C LEU A 249 37.80 -28.51 13.61
N LEU A 250 37.29 -29.73 13.43
CA LEU A 250 36.59 -30.42 14.50
C LEU A 250 37.45 -30.42 15.77
N PRO A 251 36.87 -30.25 16.95
CA PRO A 251 37.56 -30.50 18.21
C PRO A 251 38.35 -31.82 18.18
N GLU A 252 39.55 -31.82 18.77
CA GLU A 252 40.54 -32.89 18.62
C GLU A 252 40.01 -34.26 19.09
N ASP A 253 39.15 -34.25 20.11
CA ASP A 253 38.41 -35.40 20.62
C ASP A 253 37.44 -35.99 19.60
N LEU A 254 36.75 -35.14 18.83
CA LEU A 254 35.86 -35.58 17.76
C LEU A 254 36.62 -36.08 16.52
N GLN A 255 37.81 -35.55 16.25
CA GLN A 255 38.69 -36.08 15.20
C GLN A 255 39.20 -37.48 15.55
N ILE A 256 39.56 -37.71 16.80
CA ILE A 256 39.98 -39.03 17.31
C ILE A 256 38.81 -40.01 17.22
N LEU A 257 37.61 -39.60 17.65
CA LEU A 257 36.41 -40.44 17.59
C LEU A 257 36.08 -40.87 16.14
N LEU A 258 36.21 -39.95 15.19
CA LEU A 258 36.02 -40.22 13.76
C LEU A 258 37.07 -41.17 13.19
N ALA A 259 38.34 -41.04 13.60
CA ALA A 259 39.41 -41.93 13.17
C ALA A 259 39.20 -43.36 13.70
N ASP A 260 38.75 -43.49 14.96
CA ASP A 260 38.46 -44.78 15.57
C ASP A 260 37.21 -45.45 14.99
N LEU A 261 36.15 -44.67 14.71
CA LEU A 261 34.97 -45.13 13.96
C LEU A 261 35.34 -45.61 12.55
N SER A 262 36.20 -44.88 11.85
CA SER A 262 36.66 -45.27 10.51
C SER A 262 37.49 -46.55 10.53
N ARG A 263 38.30 -46.79 11.56
CA ARG A 263 39.04 -48.06 11.71
C ARG A 263 38.12 -49.22 12.07
N ALA A 264 37.13 -48.99 12.93
CA ALA A 264 36.17 -50.02 13.33
C ALA A 264 35.28 -50.46 12.15
N LEU A 265 34.99 -49.57 11.20
CA LEU A 265 34.24 -49.90 9.97
C LEU A 265 35.08 -50.59 8.88
N GLN A 266 36.41 -50.62 9.03
CA GLN A 266 37.33 -51.28 8.09
C GLN A 266 37.82 -52.66 8.57
N GLN A 267 37.39 -53.12 9.76
CA GLN A 267 37.61 -54.47 10.28
C GLN A 267 36.32 -55.30 10.19
#